data_AF-A0A523SH47-F1
#
_entry.id   AF-A0A523SH47-F1
#
_cell.length_a   1.000
_cell.length_b   1.000
_cell.length_c   1.000
_cell.angle_alpha   90.00
_cell.angle_beta   90.00
_cell.angle_gamma   90.00
#
_symmetry.space_group_name_H-M   'P 1'
#
loop_
_entity.id
_entity.type
_entity.pdbx_description
1 polymer ?
#
loop_
_entity_poly.entity_id
_entity_poly.type
_entity_poly.pdbx_seq_one_letter_code
_entity_poly.pdbx_strand_id
1 'polypeptide(L)'
;MNQAKDRGDLNAESTADTEASRLAGLEQIAGVIWMIIGILQILAFVPFVFLFGYGFALLFVGIWNVYWARQRLTISKVIMSRAPGIPTVFEQHLGMTILFIFINLFFGGVIGVIGCFFDLYVRSQVLKSRSIFEQK
;
A
#
# COMPACT_ATOMS: atom_id res chain seq x y z
N MET A 1 -37.00 1.30 -24.63
CA MET A 1 -35.68 1.96 -24.59
C MET A 1 -34.97 1.87 -23.23
N ASN A 2 -35.65 1.53 -22.12
CA ASN A 2 -35.01 1.41 -20.79
C ASN A 2 -34.09 0.19 -20.59
N GLN A 3 -34.49 -1.00 -21.05
CA GLN A 3 -33.73 -2.21 -20.68
C GLN A 3 -32.27 -2.26 -21.16
N ALA A 4 -31.96 -1.66 -22.30
CA ALA A 4 -30.57 -1.63 -22.79
C ALA A 4 -29.69 -0.65 -21.99
N LYS A 5 -30.29 0.45 -21.52
CA LYS A 5 -29.63 1.44 -20.67
C LYS A 5 -29.39 0.87 -19.27
N ASP A 6 -30.43 0.29 -18.65
CA ASP A 6 -30.33 -0.32 -17.32
C ASP A 6 -29.27 -1.43 -17.28
N ARG A 7 -29.15 -2.24 -18.34
CA ARG A 7 -28.10 -3.27 -18.45
C ARG A 7 -26.70 -2.68 -18.60
N GLY A 8 -26.56 -1.57 -19.32
CA GLY A 8 -25.28 -0.86 -19.46
C GLY A 8 -24.80 -0.31 -18.12
N ASP A 9 -25.70 0.32 -17.38
CA ASP A 9 -25.41 0.92 -16.07
C ASP A 9 -25.02 -0.16 -15.04
N LEU A 10 -25.74 -1.29 -15.00
CA LEU A 10 -25.42 -2.44 -14.13
C LEU A 10 -24.04 -3.07 -14.44
N ASN A 11 -23.69 -3.19 -15.72
CA ASN A 11 -22.39 -3.75 -16.12
C ASN A 11 -21.24 -2.81 -15.77
N ALA A 12 -21.43 -1.49 -15.90
CA ALA A 12 -20.45 -0.50 -15.52
C ALA A 12 -20.19 -0.51 -14.01
N GLU A 13 -21.25 -0.58 -13.20
CA GLU A 13 -21.16 -0.65 -11.75
C GLU A 13 -20.45 -1.94 -11.27
N SER A 14 -20.83 -3.09 -11.83
CA SER A 14 -20.17 -4.38 -11.52
C SER A 14 -18.67 -4.39 -11.87
N THR A 15 -18.30 -3.74 -12.98
CA THR A 15 -16.89 -3.62 -13.40
C THR A 15 -16.12 -2.74 -12.43
N ALA A 16 -16.68 -1.61 -12.02
CA ALA A 16 -16.08 -0.70 -11.05
C ALA A 16 -15.89 -1.36 -9.67
N ASP A 17 -16.86 -2.15 -9.21
CA ASP A 17 -16.76 -2.88 -7.94
C ASP A 17 -15.69 -3.98 -7.97
N THR A 18 -15.57 -4.68 -9.09
CA THR A 18 -14.52 -5.68 -9.31
C THR A 18 -13.13 -5.03 -9.29
N GLU A 19 -12.99 -3.87 -9.94
CA GLU A 19 -11.74 -3.12 -9.97
C GLU A 19 -11.37 -2.56 -8.60
N ALA A 20 -12.32 -1.98 -7.87
CA ALA A 20 -12.11 -1.50 -6.50
C ALA A 20 -11.69 -2.64 -5.56
N SER A 21 -12.32 -3.82 -5.68
CA SER A 21 -11.96 -5.02 -4.91
C SER A 21 -10.54 -5.48 -5.20
N ARG A 22 -10.11 -5.44 -6.48
CA ARG A 22 -8.74 -5.77 -6.89
C ARG A 22 -7.73 -4.79 -6.28
N LEU A 23 -7.98 -3.49 -6.34
CA LEU A 23 -7.09 -2.46 -5.79
C LEU A 23 -6.99 -2.57 -4.26
N ALA A 24 -8.11 -2.80 -3.57
CA ALA A 24 -8.14 -3.04 -2.14
C ALA A 24 -7.31 -4.28 -1.76
N GLY A 25 -7.40 -5.37 -2.55
CA GLY A 25 -6.60 -6.56 -2.34
C GLY A 25 -5.09 -6.31 -2.51
N LEU A 26 -4.69 -5.55 -3.54
CA LEU A 26 -3.28 -5.16 -3.72
C LEU A 26 -2.76 -4.33 -2.54
N GLU A 27 -3.57 -3.40 -2.04
CA GLU A 27 -3.22 -2.56 -0.90
C GLU A 27 -3.12 -3.39 0.40
N GLN A 28 -3.98 -4.40 0.57
CA GLN A 28 -3.88 -5.35 1.68
C GLN A 28 -2.60 -6.18 1.61
N ILE A 29 -2.25 -6.69 0.43
CA ILE A 29 -1.01 -7.45 0.22
C ILE A 29 0.20 -6.56 0.55
N ALA A 30 0.21 -5.31 0.09
CA ALA A 30 1.26 -4.36 0.44
C ALA A 30 1.36 -4.16 1.96
N GLY A 31 0.22 -3.97 2.63
CA GLY A 31 0.15 -3.89 4.09
C GLY A 31 0.72 -5.13 4.78
N VAL A 32 0.38 -6.34 4.32
CA VAL A 32 0.90 -7.59 4.88
C VAL A 32 2.42 -7.72 4.68
N ILE A 33 2.94 -7.37 3.50
CA ILE A 33 4.39 -7.38 3.22
C ILE A 33 5.12 -6.49 4.24
N TRP A 34 4.66 -5.24 4.41
CA TRP A 34 5.26 -4.31 5.35
C TRP A 34 5.11 -4.75 6.81
N MET A 35 4.02 -5.42 7.15
CA MET A 35 3.83 -6.01 8.47
C MET A 35 4.86 -7.09 8.75
N ILE A 36 5.08 -8.01 7.80
CA ILE A 36 6.08 -9.08 7.91
C ILE A 36 7.48 -8.48 8.03
N ILE A 37 7.83 -7.53 7.15
CA ILE A 37 9.13 -6.85 7.19
C ILE A 37 9.35 -6.16 8.55
N GLY A 38 8.36 -5.43 9.04
CA GLY A 38 8.45 -4.73 10.32
C GLY A 38 8.63 -5.68 11.50
N ILE A 39 7.89 -6.80 11.52
CA ILE A 39 8.04 -7.83 12.56
C ILE A 39 9.45 -8.45 12.49
N LEU A 40 9.95 -8.79 11.30
CA LEU A 40 11.29 -9.35 11.14
C LEU A 40 12.38 -8.37 11.60
N GLN A 41 12.24 -7.07 11.35
CA GLN A 41 13.16 -6.05 11.83
C GLN A 41 13.14 -5.92 13.36
N ILE A 42 11.97 -6.01 13.98
CA ILE A 42 11.83 -6.01 15.45
C ILE A 42 12.45 -7.27 16.06
N LEU A 43 12.32 -8.43 15.41
CA LEU A 43 12.96 -9.67 15.90
C LEU A 43 14.49 -9.65 15.70
N ALA A 44 14.94 -9.09 14.57
CA ALA A 44 16.36 -8.95 14.26
C ALA A 44 17.06 -7.85 15.08
N PHE A 45 16.31 -6.98 15.78
CA PHE A 45 16.84 -5.93 16.65
C PHE A 45 17.91 -6.46 17.61
N VAL A 46 17.60 -7.50 18.39
CA VAL A 46 18.46 -8.00 19.47
C VAL A 46 19.83 -8.42 18.94
N PRO A 47 19.96 -9.34 17.96
CA PRO A 47 21.27 -9.72 17.44
C PRO A 47 22.02 -8.55 16.79
N PHE A 48 21.32 -7.63 16.10
CA PHE A 48 21.97 -6.48 15.44
C PHE A 48 22.47 -5.41 16.41
N VAL A 49 21.84 -5.24 17.58
CA VAL A 49 22.40 -4.39 18.65
C VAL A 49 23.77 -4.92 19.07
N PHE A 50 23.88 -6.23 19.31
CA PHE A 50 25.13 -6.82 19.81
C PHE A 50 26.22 -6.95 18.74
N LEU A 51 25.84 -7.20 17.48
CA LEU A 51 26.79 -7.41 16.38
C LEU A 51 27.31 -6.11 15.76
N PHE A 52 26.46 -5.09 15.63
CA PHE A 52 26.77 -3.91 14.82
C PHE A 52 26.48 -2.56 15.49
N GLY A 53 25.91 -2.54 16.70
CA GLY A 53 25.68 -1.32 17.48
C GLY A 53 24.53 -0.41 16.98
N TYR A 54 23.91 -0.70 15.82
CA TYR A 54 22.81 0.10 15.27
C TYR A 54 21.42 -0.54 15.40
N GLY A 55 21.27 -1.62 16.17
CA GLY A 55 20.00 -2.35 16.26
C GLY A 55 18.81 -1.48 16.67
N PHE A 56 18.98 -0.47 17.54
CA PHE A 56 17.88 0.45 17.90
C PHE A 56 17.26 1.16 16.68
N ALA A 57 18.04 1.46 15.64
CA ALA A 57 17.49 2.00 14.39
C ALA A 57 16.57 0.98 13.68
N LEU A 58 16.92 -0.32 13.68
CA LEU A 58 16.06 -1.38 13.16
C LEU A 58 14.75 -1.49 13.94
N LEU A 59 14.78 -1.31 15.25
CA LEU A 59 13.58 -1.31 16.08
C LEU A 59 12.64 -0.17 15.71
N PHE A 60 13.16 1.07 15.60
CA PHE A 60 12.35 2.22 15.20
C PHE A 60 11.76 2.07 13.79
N VAL A 61 12.58 1.64 12.82
CA VAL A 61 12.13 1.39 11.44
C VAL A 61 11.11 0.25 11.39
N GLY A 62 11.32 -0.82 12.15
CA GLY A 62 10.40 -1.95 12.24
C GLY A 62 9.04 -1.56 12.82
N ILE A 63 9.02 -0.79 13.90
CA ILE A 63 7.76 -0.24 14.48
C ILE A 63 7.06 0.65 13.47
N TRP A 64 7.79 1.52 12.77
CA TRP A 64 7.25 2.39 11.74
C TRP A 64 6.62 1.58 10.59
N ASN A 65 7.29 0.52 10.13
CA ASN A 65 6.78 -0.39 9.11
C ASN A 65 5.47 -1.09 9.56
N VAL A 66 5.38 -1.52 10.82
CA VAL A 66 4.13 -2.08 11.37
C VAL A 66 3.01 -1.03 11.45
N TYR A 67 3.32 0.21 11.86
CA TYR A 67 2.35 1.30 11.86
C TYR A 67 1.82 1.56 10.45
N TRP A 68 2.72 1.63 9.46
CA TRP A 68 2.36 1.92 8.09
C TRP A 68 1.58 0.79 7.42
N ALA A 69 1.92 -0.46 7.72
CA ALA A 69 1.12 -1.62 7.35
C ALA A 69 -0.34 -1.51 7.82
N ARG A 70 -0.57 -1.09 9.07
CA ARG A 70 -1.94 -0.90 9.58
C ARG A 70 -2.70 0.19 8.84
N GLN A 71 -2.03 1.31 8.53
CA GLN A 71 -2.65 2.39 7.75
C GLN A 71 -3.06 1.91 6.35
N ARG A 72 -2.22 1.11 5.69
CA ARG A 72 -2.55 0.48 4.40
C ARG A 72 -3.78 -0.43 4.49
N LEU A 73 -3.91 -1.23 5.54
CA LEU A 73 -5.11 -2.06 5.76
C LEU A 73 -6.37 -1.20 5.92
N THR A 74 -6.28 -0.04 6.55
CA THR A 74 -7.40 0.91 6.64
C THR A 74 -7.71 1.53 5.28
N ILE A 75 -6.70 1.98 4.54
CA ILE A 75 -6.85 2.55 3.19
C ILE A 75 -7.52 1.54 2.25
N SER A 76 -7.20 0.25 2.35
CA SER A 76 -7.85 -0.79 1.54
C SER A 76 -9.38 -0.80 1.68
N LYS A 77 -9.90 -0.54 2.89
CA LYS A 77 -11.34 -0.43 3.14
C LYS A 77 -11.93 0.83 2.53
N VAL A 78 -11.16 1.92 2.50
CA VAL A 78 -11.57 3.20 1.89
C VAL A 78 -11.52 3.11 0.36
N ILE A 79 -10.62 2.31 -0.22
CA ILE A 79 -10.61 1.97 -1.65
C ILE A 79 -11.90 1.23 -2.02
N MET A 80 -12.31 0.24 -1.21
CA MET A 80 -13.58 -0.48 -1.41
C MET A 80 -14.81 0.44 -1.37
N SER A 81 -14.79 1.53 -0.60
CA SER A 81 -15.89 2.49 -0.57
C SER A 81 -15.87 3.48 -1.74
N ARG A 82 -14.90 3.37 -2.66
CA ARG A 82 -14.70 4.26 -3.82
C ARG A 82 -14.68 5.74 -3.43
N ALA A 83 -14.07 6.07 -2.27
CA ALA A 83 -14.02 7.44 -1.80
C ALA A 83 -13.21 8.35 -2.77
N PRO A 84 -13.73 9.54 -3.16
CA PRO A 84 -13.13 10.39 -4.20
C PRO A 84 -11.76 10.96 -3.82
N GLY A 85 -11.40 10.97 -2.53
CA GLY A 85 -10.10 11.46 -2.05
C GLY A 85 -8.94 10.48 -2.23
N ILE A 86 -9.20 9.21 -2.58
CA ILE A 86 -8.16 8.17 -2.67
C ILE A 86 -7.07 8.52 -3.70
N PRO A 87 -7.37 8.95 -4.94
CA PRO A 87 -6.31 9.27 -5.90
C PRO A 87 -5.34 10.35 -5.42
N THR A 88 -5.86 11.41 -4.80
CA THR A 88 -5.05 12.52 -4.27
C THR A 88 -4.09 12.05 -3.17
N VAL A 89 -4.54 11.14 -2.31
CA VAL A 89 -3.69 10.50 -1.30
C VAL A 89 -2.51 9.81 -2.00
N PHE A 90 -2.78 8.94 -2.98
CA PHE A 90 -1.75 8.21 -3.74
C PHE A 90 -0.81 9.11 -4.56
N GLU A 91 -1.27 10.26 -5.05
CA GLU A 91 -0.41 11.23 -5.73
C GLU A 91 0.68 11.76 -4.81
N GLN A 92 0.32 12.11 -3.57
CA GLN A 92 1.21 12.67 -2.55
C GLN A 92 2.18 11.61 -1.96
N HIS A 93 1.86 10.33 -2.06
CA HIS A 93 2.69 9.25 -1.50
C HIS A 93 4.04 9.05 -2.20
N LEU A 94 4.26 9.55 -3.42
CA LEU A 94 5.49 9.28 -4.18
C LEU A 94 6.77 9.70 -3.45
N GLY A 95 6.79 10.91 -2.89
CA GLY A 95 7.96 11.41 -2.16
C GLY A 95 8.26 10.57 -0.91
N MET A 96 7.20 10.18 -0.19
CA MET A 96 7.29 9.25 0.95
C MET A 96 7.85 7.90 0.54
N THR A 97 7.37 7.30 -0.56
CA THR A 97 7.86 6.00 -1.07
C THR A 97 9.33 6.07 -1.46
N ILE A 98 9.78 7.15 -2.09
CA ILE A 98 11.20 7.35 -2.45
C ILE A 98 12.07 7.43 -1.20
N LEU A 99 11.67 8.22 -0.19
CA LEU A 99 12.36 8.26 1.09
C LEU A 99 12.41 6.87 1.74
N PHE A 100 11.31 6.12 1.64
CA PHE A 100 11.20 4.75 2.13
C PHE A 100 12.18 3.79 1.46
N ILE A 101 12.42 3.93 0.16
CA ILE A 101 13.41 3.13 -0.57
C ILE A 101 14.79 3.33 0.04
N PHE A 102 15.21 4.57 0.29
CA PHE A 102 16.53 4.84 0.88
C PHE A 102 16.64 4.26 2.29
N ILE A 103 15.65 4.51 3.17
CA ILE A 103 15.65 3.98 4.54
C ILE A 103 15.69 2.45 4.54
N ASN A 104 14.86 1.81 3.72
CA ASN A 104 14.82 0.35 3.64
C ASN A 104 16.03 -0.26 2.93
N LEU A 105 16.70 0.47 2.04
CA LEU A 105 17.98 0.02 1.47
C LEU A 105 19.06 -0.09 2.55
N PHE A 106 19.14 0.87 3.47
CA PHE A 106 20.14 0.87 4.55
C PHE A 106 19.78 -0.11 5.69
N PHE A 107 18.50 -0.24 6.06
CA PHE A 107 18.09 -1.01 7.25
C PHE A 107 17.32 -2.31 6.96
N GLY A 108 16.73 -2.45 5.77
CA GLY A 108 15.97 -3.62 5.34
C GLY A 108 16.60 -4.40 4.17
N GLY A 109 17.69 -3.88 3.60
CA GLY A 109 18.40 -4.47 2.47
C GLY A 109 17.52 -4.66 1.23
N VAL A 110 17.83 -5.68 0.44
CA VAL A 110 17.19 -5.96 -0.86
C VAL A 110 15.68 -6.21 -0.73
N ILE A 111 15.24 -6.86 0.34
CA ILE A 111 13.83 -7.18 0.57
C ILE A 111 13.00 -5.90 0.71
N GLY A 112 13.51 -4.91 1.45
CA GLY A 112 12.85 -3.64 1.63
C GLY A 112 12.72 -2.84 0.33
N VAL A 113 13.75 -2.91 -0.54
CA VAL A 113 13.71 -2.28 -1.87
C VAL A 113 12.63 -2.92 -2.76
N ILE A 114 12.54 -4.25 -2.78
CA ILE A 114 11.50 -4.97 -3.54
C ILE A 114 10.10 -4.57 -3.04
N GLY A 115 9.91 -4.46 -1.72
CA GLY A 115 8.65 -3.98 -1.13
C GLY A 115 8.28 -2.57 -1.63
N CYS A 116 9.24 -1.66 -1.72
CA CYS A 116 8.99 -0.33 -2.27
C CYS A 116 8.66 -0.32 -3.77
N PHE A 117 9.24 -1.21 -4.58
CA PHE A 117 8.81 -1.35 -5.98
C PHE A 117 7.38 -1.84 -6.08
N PHE A 118 6.98 -2.76 -5.20
CA PHE A 118 5.58 -3.19 -5.11
C PHE A 118 4.67 -2.01 -4.73
N ASP A 119 5.09 -1.15 -3.79
CA ASP A 119 4.33 0.06 -3.43
C ASP A 119 4.13 1.00 -4.63
N LEU A 120 5.18 1.22 -5.44
CA LEU A 120 5.09 2.01 -6.66
C LEU A 120 4.13 1.38 -7.69
N TYR A 121 4.13 0.06 -7.78
CA TYR A 121 3.21 -0.67 -8.63
C TYR A 121 1.75 -0.49 -8.17
N VAL A 122 1.45 -0.69 -6.87
CA VAL A 122 0.10 -0.48 -6.33
C VAL A 122 -0.37 0.95 -6.55
N ARG A 123 0.50 1.94 -6.29
CA ARG A 123 0.24 3.35 -6.60
C ARG A 123 -0.11 3.57 -8.06
N SER A 124 0.69 3.03 -8.98
CA SER A 124 0.41 3.17 -10.40
C SER A 124 -0.94 2.56 -10.79
N GLN A 125 -1.34 1.45 -10.17
CA GLN A 125 -2.62 0.81 -10.46
C GLN A 125 -3.79 1.66 -9.94
N VAL A 126 -3.71 2.20 -8.72
CA VAL A 126 -4.75 3.08 -8.16
C VAL A 126 -4.92 4.34 -9.01
N LEU A 127 -3.82 4.95 -9.45
CA LEU A 127 -3.87 6.17 -10.27
C LEU A 127 -4.38 5.92 -11.69
N LYS A 128 -4.13 4.74 -12.28
CA LYS A 128 -4.71 4.36 -13.57
C LYS A 128 -6.22 4.17 -13.50
N SER A 129 -6.71 3.69 -12.35
CA SER A 129 -8.13 3.46 -12.09
C SER A 129 -8.85 4.68 -11.52
N ARG A 130 -8.32 5.90 -11.69
CA ARG A 130 -8.89 7.15 -11.12
C ARG A 130 -10.38 7.32 -11.41
N SER A 131 -10.80 6.92 -12.60
CA SER A 131 -12.18 7.05 -13.09
C SER A 131 -13.22 6.38 -12.20
N ILE A 132 -12.90 5.27 -11.53
CA ILE A 132 -13.87 4.56 -10.67
C ILE A 132 -14.17 5.32 -9.37
N PHE A 133 -13.32 6.27 -8.99
CA PHE A 133 -13.46 7.12 -7.81
C PHE A 133 -14.15 8.47 -8.12
N GLU A 134 -14.21 8.84 -9.40
CA GLU A 134 -14.80 10.10 -9.88
C GLU A 134 -16.25 9.93 -10.39
N GLN A 135 -16.72 8.70 -10.58
CA GLN A 135 -18.05 8.36 -11.16
C GLN A 135 -19.24 8.36 -10.19
N LYS A 136 -19.10 8.89 -8.96
CA LYS A 136 -20.17 8.85 -7.96
C LYS A 136 -20.86 10.19 -7.75
#